data_AF-A0A376C1N3-F1
#
_entry.id   AF-A0A376C1N3-F1
#
_cell.length_a   1.000
_cell.length_b   1.000
_cell.length_c   1.000
_cell.angle_alpha   90.00
_cell.angle_beta   90.00
_cell.angle_gamma   90.00
#
_symmetry.space_group_name_H-M   'P 1'
#
loop_
_entity.id
_entity.type
_entity.pdbx_description
1 polymer ?
#
loop_
_entity_poly.entity_id
_entity_poly.type
_entity_poly.pdbx_seq_one_letter_code
_entity_poly.pdbx_strand_id
1 'polypeptide(L)'
;MFANNLILINLFGKKYAVRDVTRREHITLIRKIFGFKTYSEFEQEASLKYIHDKALQTDRAVIIAEEFITYLRTNKIQLPSINTIERLCSEVLINAEKQIYDTLSSSLSNHQKQLLDALLNLQEKGSVSQLNWLKQSPQAVNSKFLLMHIKRLRTIKEIDLPKDIGKDIHQTRLLKIAREGRQMTPQHLQEE
;
A
#
# COMPACT_ATOMS: atom_id res chain seq x y z
N MET A 1 14.35 -45.30 -3.33
CA MET A 1 14.74 -43.91 -3.04
C MET A 1 15.18 -43.66 -1.58
N PHE A 2 15.54 -44.69 -0.80
CA PHE A 2 15.95 -44.54 0.61
C PHE A 2 17.45 -44.75 0.89
N ALA A 3 18.24 -45.13 -0.12
CA ALA A 3 19.65 -45.44 0.05
C ALA A 3 20.61 -44.23 -0.03
N ASN A 4 20.16 -43.09 -0.60
CA ASN A 4 21.01 -41.91 -0.77
C ASN A 4 21.10 -41.00 0.47
N ASN A 5 20.28 -41.20 1.50
CA ASN A 5 20.35 -40.42 2.75
C ASN A 5 21.44 -40.92 3.72
N LEU A 6 21.87 -42.19 3.63
CA LEU A 6 22.91 -42.72 4.52
C LEU A 6 24.35 -42.41 4.07
N ILE A 7 24.55 -42.06 2.80
CA ILE A 7 25.88 -41.68 2.29
C ILE A 7 26.27 -40.27 2.77
N LEU A 8 25.30 -39.38 2.94
CA LEU A 8 25.53 -38.03 3.46
C LEU A 8 25.94 -38.03 4.94
N ILE A 9 25.35 -38.90 5.77
CA ILE A 9 25.73 -38.99 7.20
C ILE A 9 27.14 -39.59 7.36
N ASN A 10 27.49 -40.59 6.56
CA ASN A 10 28.80 -41.25 6.64
C ASN A 10 29.97 -40.41 6.11
N LEU A 11 29.74 -39.50 5.14
CA LEU A 11 30.74 -38.52 4.72
C LEU A 11 30.95 -37.41 5.76
N PHE A 12 29.93 -37.12 6.57
CA PHE A 12 30.02 -36.13 7.64
C PHE A 12 30.74 -36.66 8.88
N GLY A 13 30.42 -37.88 9.35
CA GLY A 13 30.88 -38.39 10.65
C GLY A 13 32.40 -38.51 10.86
N LYS A 14 33.19 -38.76 9.80
CA LYS A 14 34.66 -38.96 9.95
C LYS A 14 35.50 -37.69 9.88
N LYS A 15 34.96 -36.57 9.38
CA LYS A 15 35.67 -35.26 9.34
C LYS A 15 35.03 -34.18 10.21
N TYR A 16 33.80 -34.37 10.68
CA TYR A 16 33.13 -33.41 11.57
C TYR A 16 33.80 -33.26 12.93
N ALA A 17 34.46 -34.32 13.42
CA ALA A 17 35.01 -34.37 14.77
C ALA A 17 36.45 -33.84 14.88
N VAL A 18 37.04 -33.32 13.80
CA VAL A 18 38.47 -32.93 13.77
C VAL A 18 38.67 -31.45 14.13
N ARG A 19 37.60 -30.63 14.09
CA ARG A 19 37.56 -29.24 14.61
C ARG A 19 36.11 -28.85 14.88
N ASP A 20 35.87 -28.02 15.89
CA ASP A 20 34.58 -27.34 16.05
C ASP A 20 34.34 -26.42 14.85
N VAL A 21 33.52 -26.90 13.91
CA VAL A 21 33.09 -26.11 12.77
C VAL A 21 32.19 -25.00 13.30
N THR A 22 32.49 -23.75 12.97
CA THR A 22 31.76 -22.62 13.52
C THR A 22 30.34 -22.59 12.93
N ARG A 23 29.36 -22.09 13.71
CA ARG A 23 27.97 -21.89 13.23
C ARG A 23 27.91 -21.19 11.84
N ARG A 24 28.84 -20.28 11.57
CA ARG A 24 28.95 -19.54 10.29
C ARG A 24 29.31 -20.46 9.12
N GLU A 25 30.23 -21.39 9.32
CA GLU A 25 30.64 -22.37 8.30
C GLU A 25 29.49 -23.34 8.00
N HIS A 26 28.74 -23.79 9.00
CA HIS A 26 27.55 -24.61 8.79
C HIS A 26 26.48 -23.90 7.96
N ILE A 27 26.18 -22.65 8.28
CA ILE A 27 25.21 -21.85 7.51
C ILE A 27 25.67 -21.70 6.05
N THR A 28 26.98 -21.51 5.84
CA THR A 28 27.55 -21.38 4.49
C THR A 28 27.43 -22.69 3.70
N LEU A 29 27.72 -23.83 4.34
CA LEU A 29 27.57 -25.15 3.73
C LEU A 29 26.11 -25.47 3.40
N ILE A 30 25.18 -25.22 4.33
CA ILE A 30 23.73 -25.40 4.11
C ILE A 30 23.27 -24.56 2.91
N ARG A 31 23.68 -23.29 2.85
CA ARG A 31 23.36 -22.42 1.71
C ARG A 31 23.83 -23.02 0.39
N LYS A 32 25.09 -23.48 0.33
CA LYS A 32 25.68 -24.07 -0.88
C LYS A 32 24.96 -25.37 -1.30
N ILE A 33 24.61 -26.24 -0.35
CA ILE A 33 23.98 -27.54 -0.63
C ILE A 33 22.52 -27.36 -1.09
N PHE A 34 21.76 -26.50 -0.41
CA PHE A 34 20.32 -26.33 -0.68
C PHE A 34 20.02 -25.21 -1.72
N GLY A 35 21.06 -24.47 -2.13
CA GLY A 35 20.97 -23.40 -3.13
C GLY A 35 20.36 -22.11 -2.59
N PHE A 36 20.55 -21.82 -1.30
CA PHE A 36 20.07 -20.57 -0.69
C PHE A 36 21.05 -19.42 -0.93
N LYS A 37 20.48 -18.24 -1.21
CA LYS A 37 21.20 -16.97 -1.31
C LYS A 37 21.09 -16.19 0.00
N THR A 38 22.06 -15.33 0.26
CA THR A 38 21.96 -14.31 1.31
C THR A 38 20.99 -13.21 0.90
N TYR A 39 20.31 -12.60 1.87
CA TYR A 39 19.54 -11.38 1.65
C TYR A 39 20.51 -10.19 1.47
N SER A 40 20.95 -9.98 0.23
CA SER A 40 21.81 -8.85 -0.16
C SER A 40 20.98 -7.63 -0.51
N GLU A 41 21.64 -6.49 -0.73
CA GLU A 41 21.00 -5.25 -1.19
C GLU A 41 20.24 -5.45 -2.52
N PHE A 42 20.81 -6.19 -3.47
CA PHE A 42 20.16 -6.54 -4.73
C PHE A 42 18.85 -7.33 -4.52
N GLU A 43 18.89 -8.36 -3.65
CA GLU A 43 17.70 -9.17 -3.36
C GLU A 43 16.65 -8.35 -2.57
N GLN A 44 17.10 -7.43 -1.72
CA GLN A 44 16.22 -6.47 -1.05
C GLN A 44 15.51 -5.58 -2.06
N GLU A 45 16.23 -4.91 -2.97
CA GLU A 45 15.62 -4.05 -4.01
C GLU A 45 14.61 -4.81 -4.87
N ALA A 46 14.98 -6.01 -5.34
CA ALA A 46 14.09 -6.85 -6.14
C ALA A 46 12.82 -7.25 -5.35
N SER A 47 12.98 -7.64 -4.09
CA SER A 47 11.85 -8.02 -3.23
C SER A 47 10.96 -6.84 -2.88
N LEU A 48 11.53 -5.65 -2.65
CA LEU A 48 10.81 -4.41 -2.37
C LEU A 48 9.94 -4.02 -3.56
N LYS A 49 10.47 -4.08 -4.77
CA LYS A 49 9.69 -3.86 -6.00
C LYS A 49 8.52 -4.82 -6.09
N TYR A 50 8.75 -6.12 -5.83
CA TYR A 50 7.69 -7.14 -5.85
C TYR A 50 6.57 -6.82 -4.85
N ILE A 51 6.90 -6.54 -3.59
CA ILE A 51 5.88 -6.30 -2.56
C ILE A 51 5.22 -4.92 -2.70
N HIS A 52 5.90 -3.96 -3.33
CA HIS A 52 5.33 -2.66 -3.66
C HIS A 52 4.18 -2.77 -4.67
N ASP A 53 4.33 -3.57 -5.72
CA ASP A 53 3.25 -3.83 -6.69
C ASP A 53 2.02 -4.47 -6.02
N LYS A 54 2.24 -5.25 -4.96
CA LYS A 54 1.16 -5.80 -4.12
C LYS A 54 0.54 -4.74 -3.21
N ALA A 55 1.35 -3.86 -2.62
CA ALA A 55 0.89 -2.78 -1.76
C ALA A 55 0.04 -1.73 -2.50
N LEU A 56 0.24 -1.57 -3.81
CA LEU A 56 -0.65 -0.79 -4.67
C LEU A 56 -2.06 -1.40 -4.82
N GLN A 57 -2.28 -2.65 -4.38
CA GLN A 57 -3.54 -3.38 -4.50
C GLN A 57 -4.23 -3.62 -3.15
N THR A 58 -3.46 -3.75 -2.07
CA THR A 58 -3.92 -3.98 -0.70
C THR A 58 -3.05 -3.25 0.32
N ASP A 59 -3.64 -2.79 1.41
CA ASP A 59 -2.93 -2.22 2.57
C ASP A 59 -2.93 -3.11 3.80
N ARG A 60 -3.40 -4.35 3.67
CA ARG A 60 -3.36 -5.31 4.77
C ARG A 60 -1.92 -5.75 4.98
N ALA A 61 -1.28 -5.22 6.03
CA ALA A 61 0.11 -5.49 6.37
C ALA A 61 0.43 -7.00 6.50
N VAL A 62 -0.50 -7.79 7.06
CA VAL A 62 -0.34 -9.25 7.17
C VAL A 62 -0.20 -9.90 5.79
N ILE A 63 -1.02 -9.51 4.81
CA ILE A 63 -0.96 -10.05 3.45
C ILE A 63 0.37 -9.68 2.78
N ILE A 64 0.83 -8.43 2.96
CA ILE A 64 2.11 -7.99 2.40
C ILE A 64 3.28 -8.77 3.01
N ALA A 65 3.27 -9.01 4.33
CA ALA A 65 4.29 -9.79 5.00
C ALA A 65 4.29 -11.26 4.54
N GLU A 66 3.12 -11.87 4.37
CA GLU A 66 2.98 -13.24 3.83
C GLU A 66 3.50 -13.35 2.40
N GLU A 67 3.15 -12.39 1.53
CA GLU A 67 3.65 -12.29 0.15
C GLU A 67 5.17 -12.11 0.13
N PHE A 68 5.71 -11.27 1.02
CA PHE A 68 7.14 -11.04 1.12
C PHE A 68 7.89 -12.32 1.50
N ILE A 69 7.45 -12.99 2.56
CA ILE A 69 8.04 -14.26 3.03
C ILE A 69 7.96 -15.33 1.94
N THR A 70 6.82 -15.40 1.23
CA THR A 70 6.59 -16.34 0.14
C THR A 70 7.52 -16.07 -1.05
N TYR A 71 7.70 -14.80 -1.42
CA TYR A 71 8.64 -14.38 -2.46
C TYR A 71 10.07 -14.81 -2.10
N LEU A 72 10.53 -14.52 -0.88
CA LEU A 72 11.88 -14.87 -0.44
C LEU A 72 12.09 -16.39 -0.44
N ARG A 73 11.13 -17.16 0.07
CA ARG A 73 11.21 -18.63 0.08
C ARG A 73 11.25 -19.24 -1.32
N THR A 74 10.37 -18.78 -2.22
CA THR A 74 10.29 -19.25 -3.61
C THR A 74 11.60 -18.99 -4.35
N ASN A 75 12.25 -17.85 -4.10
CA ASN A 75 13.53 -17.49 -4.70
C ASN A 75 14.76 -18.05 -3.95
N LYS A 76 14.54 -18.90 -2.94
CA LYS A 76 15.59 -19.45 -2.05
C LYS A 76 16.48 -18.37 -1.43
N ILE A 77 15.89 -17.25 -1.06
CA ILE A 77 16.58 -16.16 -0.36
C ILE A 77 16.41 -16.38 1.13
N GLN A 78 17.49 -16.28 1.89
CA GLN A 78 17.42 -16.36 3.33
C GLN A 78 16.54 -15.23 3.89
N LEU A 79 15.61 -15.59 4.77
CA LEU A 79 14.77 -14.60 5.44
C LEU A 79 15.64 -13.65 6.29
N PRO A 80 15.45 -12.33 6.17
CA PRO A 80 16.06 -11.38 7.09
C PRO A 80 15.40 -11.47 8.48
N SER A 81 15.87 -10.67 9.44
CA SER A 81 15.25 -10.63 10.77
C SER A 81 13.79 -10.16 10.68
N ILE A 82 12.97 -10.56 11.65
CA ILE A 82 11.55 -10.16 11.71
C ILE A 82 11.41 -8.63 11.72
N ASN A 83 12.24 -7.91 12.48
CA ASN A 83 12.25 -6.45 12.51
C ASN A 83 12.55 -5.84 11.12
N THR A 84 13.39 -6.49 10.31
CA THR A 84 13.66 -6.03 8.94
C THR A 84 12.43 -6.22 8.07
N ILE A 85 11.74 -7.36 8.19
CA ILE A 85 10.51 -7.64 7.45
C ILE A 85 9.44 -6.60 7.78
N GLU A 86 9.17 -6.37 9.06
CA GLU A 86 8.17 -5.41 9.53
C GLU A 86 8.47 -4.00 9.02
N ARG A 87 9.72 -3.55 9.17
CA ARG A 87 10.15 -2.23 8.72
C ARG A 87 9.96 -2.05 7.21
N LEU A 88 10.41 -3.01 6.41
CA LEU A 88 10.31 -2.93 4.94
C LEU A 88 8.84 -3.02 4.46
N CYS A 89 8.00 -3.85 5.09
CA CYS A 89 6.57 -3.89 4.77
C CYS A 89 5.90 -2.55 5.09
N SER A 90 6.22 -1.94 6.23
CA SER A 90 5.67 -0.65 6.64
C SER A 90 6.09 0.47 5.68
N GLU A 91 7.37 0.50 5.32
CA GLU A 91 7.93 1.45 4.36
C GLU A 91 7.25 1.33 3.00
N VAL A 92 7.07 0.10 2.50
CA VAL A 92 6.40 -0.15 1.22
C VAL A 92 4.93 0.27 1.24
N LEU A 93 4.21 0.01 2.34
CA LEU A 93 2.82 0.43 2.48
C LEU A 93 2.69 1.96 2.43
N ILE A 94 3.56 2.68 3.15
CA ILE A 94 3.60 4.15 3.15
C ILE A 94 3.91 4.68 1.75
N ASN A 95 4.91 4.10 1.07
CA ASN A 95 5.30 4.54 -0.27
C ASN A 95 4.19 4.28 -1.31
N ALA A 96 3.54 3.11 -1.24
CA ALA A 96 2.43 2.77 -2.12
C ALA A 96 1.23 3.70 -1.89
N GLU A 97 0.93 4.03 -0.63
CA GLU A 97 -0.12 5.00 -0.29
C GLU A 97 0.20 6.39 -0.84
N LYS A 98 1.42 6.89 -0.63
CA LYS A 98 1.88 8.15 -1.21
C LYS A 98 1.76 8.16 -2.74
N GLN A 99 2.20 7.10 -3.41
CA GLN A 99 2.08 6.99 -4.86
C GLN A 99 0.62 7.03 -5.33
N ILE A 100 -0.31 6.41 -4.59
CA ILE A 100 -1.74 6.46 -4.91
C ILE A 100 -2.26 7.91 -4.81
N TYR A 101 -1.92 8.64 -3.75
CA TYR A 101 -2.31 10.05 -3.60
C TYR A 101 -1.68 10.95 -4.66
N ASP A 102 -0.40 10.74 -5.00
CA ASP A 102 0.29 11.45 -6.07
C ASP A 102 -0.37 11.17 -7.44
N THR A 103 -0.79 9.93 -7.69
CA THR A 103 -1.50 9.55 -8.92
C THR A 103 -2.88 10.22 -9.01
N LEU A 104 -3.64 10.27 -7.91
CA LEU A 104 -4.92 10.98 -7.87
C LEU A 104 -4.75 12.48 -8.09
N SER A 105 -3.79 13.10 -7.39
CA SER A 105 -3.61 14.54 -7.39
C SER A 105 -2.92 15.08 -8.64
N SER A 106 -2.03 14.31 -9.27
CA SER A 106 -1.37 14.70 -10.53
C SER A 106 -2.32 14.73 -11.72
N SER A 107 -3.42 13.99 -11.67
CA SER A 107 -4.48 14.03 -12.69
C SER A 107 -5.29 15.34 -12.71
N LEU A 108 -5.15 16.18 -11.67
CA LEU A 108 -5.91 17.41 -11.48
C LEU A 108 -5.10 18.65 -11.86
N SER A 109 -5.74 19.57 -12.58
CA SER A 109 -5.21 20.92 -12.82
C SER A 109 -5.13 21.73 -11.52
N ASN A 110 -4.27 22.74 -11.48
CA ASN A 110 -4.16 23.65 -10.33
C ASN A 110 -5.49 24.36 -10.02
N HIS A 111 -6.26 24.70 -11.06
CA HIS A 111 -7.58 25.30 -10.89
C HIS A 111 -8.56 24.34 -10.20
N GLN A 112 -8.59 23.07 -10.60
CA GLN A 112 -9.43 22.06 -9.95
C GLN A 112 -9.02 21.84 -8.50
N LYS A 113 -7.72 21.82 -8.19
CA LYS A 113 -7.22 21.74 -6.82
C LYS A 113 -7.72 22.90 -5.97
N GLN A 114 -7.60 24.13 -6.47
CA GLN A 114 -8.14 25.33 -5.81
C GLN A 114 -9.66 25.26 -5.58
N LEU A 115 -10.42 24.74 -6.54
CA LEU A 115 -11.86 24.53 -6.38
C LEU A 115 -12.17 23.49 -5.30
N LEU A 116 -11.40 22.40 -5.22
CA LEU A 116 -11.53 21.38 -4.17
C LEU A 116 -11.17 21.94 -2.80
N ASP A 117 -10.09 22.71 -2.68
CA ASP A 117 -9.67 23.38 -1.45
C ASP A 117 -10.73 24.38 -0.98
N ALA A 118 -11.34 25.12 -1.91
CA ALA A 118 -12.42 26.05 -1.61
C ALA A 118 -13.66 25.36 -1.01
N LEU A 119 -13.85 24.05 -1.25
CA LEU A 119 -14.96 23.30 -0.65
C LEU A 119 -14.84 23.19 0.88
N LEU A 120 -13.63 23.34 1.42
CA LEU A 120 -13.37 23.25 2.86
C LEU A 120 -13.83 24.52 3.60
N ASN A 121 -13.99 25.64 2.88
CA ASN A 121 -14.41 26.91 3.45
C ASN A 121 -15.91 26.96 3.76
N LEU A 122 -16.27 27.82 4.72
CA LEU A 122 -17.66 28.12 5.06
C LEU A 122 -18.40 28.74 3.87
N GLN A 123 -19.70 28.46 3.77
CA GLN A 123 -20.55 29.15 2.81
C GLN A 123 -20.77 30.61 3.21
N GLU A 124 -20.82 31.53 2.24
CA GLU A 124 -21.05 32.97 2.46
C GLU A 124 -22.26 33.31 3.35
N LYS A 125 -23.29 32.44 3.36
CA LYS A 125 -24.54 32.65 4.11
C LYS A 125 -24.89 31.46 5.01
N GLY A 126 -23.92 30.64 5.42
CA GLY A 126 -24.17 29.41 6.18
C GLY A 126 -23.08 29.07 7.20
N SER A 127 -23.44 28.26 8.18
CA SER A 127 -22.53 27.75 9.22
C SER A 127 -21.87 26.42 8.87
N VAL A 128 -22.08 25.92 7.66
CA VAL A 128 -21.50 24.67 7.16
C VAL A 128 -20.54 24.95 6.00
N SER A 129 -19.50 24.12 5.86
CA SER A 129 -18.63 24.18 4.70
C SER A 129 -19.39 23.85 3.41
N GLN A 130 -18.84 24.28 2.28
CA GLN A 130 -19.37 23.88 0.97
C GLN A 130 -19.38 22.36 0.80
N LEU A 131 -18.33 21.66 1.24
CA LEU A 131 -18.25 20.20 1.22
C LEU A 131 -19.37 19.53 2.02
N ASN A 132 -19.61 20.00 3.25
CA ASN A 132 -20.69 19.44 4.09
C ASN A 132 -22.07 19.72 3.50
N TRP A 133 -22.27 20.90 2.91
CA TRP A 133 -23.51 21.19 2.19
C TRP A 133 -23.71 20.29 0.96
N LEU A 134 -22.65 19.95 0.22
CA LEU A 134 -22.73 19.00 -0.89
C LEU A 134 -23.06 17.58 -0.42
N LYS A 135 -22.53 17.15 0.74
CA LYS A 135 -22.74 15.81 1.33
C LYS A 135 -24.12 15.60 1.97
N GLN A 136 -24.87 16.67 2.26
CA GLN A 136 -26.18 16.58 2.91
C GLN A 136 -27.19 15.79 2.07
N SER A 137 -27.89 14.86 2.73
CA SER A 137 -28.98 14.08 2.10
C SER A 137 -30.05 14.97 1.46
N PRO A 138 -30.71 14.49 0.38
CA PRO A 138 -31.87 15.17 -0.17
C PRO A 138 -32.98 15.39 0.87
N GLN A 139 -33.64 16.54 0.77
CA GLN A 139 -34.73 16.94 1.65
C GLN A 139 -36.07 16.74 0.92
N ALA A 140 -37.16 17.29 1.45
CA ALA A 140 -38.50 17.09 0.88
C ALA A 140 -38.58 17.44 -0.61
N VAL A 141 -39.51 16.82 -1.34
CA VAL A 141 -39.72 17.10 -2.76
C VAL A 141 -40.62 18.32 -2.91
N ASN A 142 -40.01 19.51 -2.98
CA ASN A 142 -40.70 20.76 -3.31
C ASN A 142 -39.82 21.68 -4.18
N SER A 143 -40.42 22.74 -4.73
CA SER A 143 -39.75 23.67 -5.66
C SER A 143 -38.49 24.31 -5.09
N LYS A 144 -38.49 24.67 -3.80
CA LYS A 144 -37.32 25.22 -3.10
C LYS A 144 -36.16 24.21 -3.06
N PHE A 145 -36.44 22.96 -2.70
CA PHE A 145 -35.41 21.91 -2.64
C PHE A 145 -34.94 21.49 -4.04
N LEU A 146 -35.81 21.51 -5.04
CA LEU A 146 -35.42 21.28 -6.43
C LEU A 146 -34.37 22.30 -6.91
N LEU A 147 -34.60 23.60 -6.65
CA LEU A 147 -33.62 24.64 -6.97
C LEU A 147 -32.29 24.44 -6.22
N MET A 148 -32.34 24.01 -4.95
CA MET A 148 -31.15 23.68 -4.18
C MET A 148 -30.37 22.51 -4.79
N HIS A 149 -31.07 21.45 -5.22
CA HIS A 149 -30.44 20.29 -5.88
C HIS A 149 -29.80 20.66 -7.22
N ILE A 150 -30.46 21.51 -8.02
CA ILE A 150 -29.88 22.05 -9.25
C ILE A 150 -28.60 22.84 -8.94
N LYS A 151 -28.61 23.68 -7.89
CA LYS A 151 -27.42 24.41 -7.47
C LYS A 151 -26.28 23.46 -7.10
N ARG A 152 -26.53 22.42 -6.29
CA ARG A 152 -25.52 21.41 -5.93
C ARG A 152 -24.94 20.73 -7.16
N LEU A 153 -25.79 20.31 -8.09
CA LEU A 153 -25.35 19.65 -9.32
C LEU A 153 -24.50 20.58 -10.19
N ARG A 154 -24.85 21.87 -10.29
CA ARG A 154 -24.00 22.85 -10.99
C ARG A 154 -22.65 23.01 -10.32
N THR A 155 -22.61 23.17 -8.99
CA THR A 155 -21.34 23.27 -8.24
C THR A 155 -20.45 22.04 -8.44
N ILE A 156 -21.00 20.82 -8.43
CA ILE A 156 -20.22 19.60 -8.70
C ILE A 156 -19.70 19.57 -10.14
N LYS A 157 -20.53 19.97 -11.11
CA LYS A 157 -20.14 20.03 -12.52
C LYS A 157 -19.09 21.10 -12.82
N GLU A 158 -19.10 22.21 -12.09
CA GLU A 158 -18.12 23.31 -12.23
C GLU A 158 -16.71 22.89 -11.80
N ILE A 159 -16.57 21.91 -10.91
CA ILE A 159 -15.27 21.33 -10.57
C ILE A 159 -14.67 20.60 -11.78
N ASP A 160 -15.51 20.06 -12.68
CA ASP A 160 -15.11 19.41 -13.93
C ASP A 160 -14.02 18.34 -13.74
N LEU A 161 -14.17 17.47 -12.75
CA LEU A 161 -13.18 16.42 -12.46
C LEU A 161 -12.99 15.50 -13.68
N PRO A 162 -11.75 15.04 -13.96
CA PRO A 162 -11.49 14.08 -15.03
C PRO A 162 -12.37 12.84 -14.89
N LYS A 163 -13.03 12.42 -15.99
CA LYS A 163 -13.94 11.25 -15.98
C LYS A 163 -13.22 9.94 -15.65
N ASP A 164 -11.93 9.90 -15.91
CA ASP A 164 -11.04 8.77 -15.70
C ASP A 164 -10.20 8.91 -14.43
N ILE A 165 -10.54 9.84 -13.53
CA ILE A 165 -9.84 9.99 -12.25
C ILE A 165 -9.77 8.64 -11.50
N GLY A 166 -8.55 8.25 -11.15
CA GLY A 166 -8.30 7.00 -10.43
C GLY A 166 -8.49 5.71 -11.24
N LYS A 167 -8.65 5.75 -12.57
CA LYS A 167 -8.73 4.53 -13.40
C LYS A 167 -7.51 3.61 -13.26
N ASP A 168 -6.34 4.19 -12.98
CA ASP A 168 -5.05 3.50 -12.89
C ASP A 168 -4.78 2.98 -11.45
N ILE A 169 -5.70 3.25 -10.52
CA ILE A 169 -5.61 2.80 -9.13
C ILE A 169 -6.49 1.56 -8.95
N HIS A 170 -5.95 0.58 -8.22
CA HIS A 170 -6.70 -0.64 -7.92
C HIS A 170 -8.03 -0.32 -7.20
N GLN A 171 -9.13 -0.89 -7.69
CA GLN A 171 -10.49 -0.54 -7.26
C GLN A 171 -10.69 -0.66 -5.75
N THR A 172 -10.12 -1.69 -5.11
CA THR A 172 -10.23 -1.88 -3.65
C THR A 172 -9.58 -0.75 -2.87
N ARG A 173 -8.43 -0.24 -3.33
CA ARG A 173 -7.73 0.89 -2.70
C ARG A 173 -8.54 2.17 -2.88
N LEU A 174 -9.00 2.44 -4.10
CA LEU A 174 -9.81 3.62 -4.41
C LEU A 174 -11.10 3.66 -3.57
N LEU A 175 -11.80 2.52 -3.44
CA LEU A 175 -13.00 2.42 -2.61
C LEU A 175 -12.71 2.61 -1.12
N LYS A 176 -11.54 2.18 -0.63
CA LYS A 176 -11.13 2.41 0.76
C LYS A 176 -10.90 3.90 1.03
N ILE A 177 -10.08 4.56 0.20
CA ILE A 177 -9.79 5.99 0.32
C ILE A 177 -11.09 6.81 0.21
N ALA A 178 -11.99 6.45 -0.71
CA ALA A 178 -13.29 7.10 -0.83
C ALA A 178 -14.18 6.93 0.43
N ARG A 179 -14.07 5.80 1.13
CA ARG A 179 -14.78 5.58 2.41
C ARG A 179 -14.17 6.40 3.54
N GLU A 180 -12.85 6.47 3.62
CA GLU A 180 -12.11 7.28 4.61
C GLU A 180 -12.43 8.76 4.42
N GLY A 181 -12.28 9.29 3.20
CA GLY A 181 -12.63 10.67 2.88
C GLY A 181 -14.10 11.01 3.10
N ARG A 182 -15.02 10.04 2.98
CA ARG A 182 -16.43 10.25 3.33
C ARG A 182 -16.63 10.50 4.84
N GLN A 183 -15.82 9.87 5.68
CA GLN A 183 -15.88 10.00 7.15
C GLN A 183 -15.14 11.25 7.66
N MET A 184 -14.19 11.78 6.87
CA MET A 184 -13.47 13.00 7.21
C MET A 184 -14.38 14.25 7.22
N THR A 185 -14.09 15.14 8.17
CA THR A 185 -14.68 16.48 8.25
C THR A 185 -13.75 17.47 7.55
N PRO A 186 -14.23 18.67 7.20
CA PRO A 186 -13.37 19.72 6.67
C PRO A 186 -12.20 20.08 7.59
N GLN A 187 -12.36 19.94 8.92
CA GLN A 187 -11.30 20.18 9.90
C GLN A 187 -10.18 19.13 9.79
N HIS A 188 -10.52 17.83 9.71
CA HIS A 188 -9.53 16.78 9.49
C HIS A 188 -8.73 17.02 8.21
N LEU A 189 -9.40 17.46 7.13
CA LEU A 189 -8.78 17.73 5.83
C LEU A 189 -7.92 19.01 5.79
N GLN A 190 -8.03 19.88 6.80
CA GLN A 190 -7.21 21.10 6.91
C GLN A 190 -5.95 20.88 7.76
N GLU A 191 -5.90 19.79 8.54
CA GLU A 191 -4.79 19.44 9.42
C GLU A 191 -3.79 18.47 8.79
N GLU A 192 -4.15 17.83 7.67
CA GLU A 192 -3.28 16.97 6.83
C GLU A 192 -2.45 17.79 5.83
#